data_AF-A0AAV1LEP8-F1
#
_entry.id   AF-A0AAV1LEP8-F1
#
_cell.length_a   1.000
_cell.length_b   1.000
_cell.length_c   1.000
_cell.angle_alpha   90.00
_cell.angle_beta   90.00
_cell.angle_gamma   90.00
#
_symmetry.space_group_name_H-M   'P 1'
#
loop_
_entity.id
_entity.type
_entity.pdbx_description
1 polymer ?
#
loop_
_entity_poly.entity_id
_entity_poly.type
_entity_poly.pdbx_seq_one_letter_code
_entity_poly.pdbx_strand_id
1 'polypeptide(L)'
;MSIFAHANYDLRTELVFWYHLRTTDAESHRMLIKAYGKYSLGKTWYFEWFKKFNSGDFDVKNEERGKPPKIFTDDELQVLLDEDGTRTLQELANQLNMTQEAVPIRVKAMGKVQKVGKWVPHELNERQKEN
;
A
#
# COMPACT_ATOMS: atom_id res chain seq x y z
N MET A 1 -8.53 -28.49 20.89
CA MET A 1 -9.27 -27.23 21.12
C MET A 1 -8.70 -26.19 20.18
N SER A 2 -9.48 -25.77 19.20
CA SER A 2 -9.03 -24.82 18.17
C SER A 2 -8.75 -23.47 18.80
N ILE A 3 -7.52 -22.99 18.68
CA ILE A 3 -7.16 -21.62 19.04
C ILE A 3 -7.64 -20.76 17.88
N PHE A 4 -8.92 -20.35 17.92
CA PHE A 4 -9.44 -19.34 17.00
C PHE A 4 -8.73 -18.02 17.33
N ALA A 5 -7.61 -17.76 16.65
CA ALA A 5 -7.04 -16.42 16.57
C ALA A 5 -8.00 -15.61 15.69
N HIS A 6 -8.98 -14.95 16.31
CA HIS A 6 -9.88 -14.05 15.59
C HIS A 6 -9.03 -12.99 14.88
N ALA A 7 -9.22 -12.86 13.57
CA ALA A 7 -8.70 -11.69 12.88
C ALA A 7 -9.41 -10.46 13.47
N ASN A 8 -8.68 -9.35 13.63
CA ASN A 8 -9.26 -8.10 14.16
C ASN A 8 -10.52 -7.64 13.40
N TYR A 9 -10.72 -8.11 12.17
CA TYR A 9 -11.88 -7.84 11.33
C TYR A 9 -13.18 -8.50 11.85
N ASP A 10 -13.08 -9.73 12.34
CA ASP A 10 -14.22 -10.50 12.83
C ASP A 10 -14.79 -9.86 14.10
N LEU A 11 -13.90 -9.44 15.01
CA LEU A 11 -14.28 -8.78 16.26
C LEU A 11 -14.93 -7.41 16.04
N ARG A 12 -14.51 -6.65 15.02
CA ARG A 12 -15.15 -5.36 14.65
C ARG A 12 -16.55 -5.57 14.09
N THR A 13 -16.72 -6.59 13.26
CA THR A 13 -18.02 -6.93 12.66
C THR A 13 -19.02 -7.36 13.72
N GLU A 14 -18.58 -8.20 14.67
CA GLU A 14 -19.38 -8.56 15.83
C GLU A 14 -19.73 -7.31 16.65
N LEU A 15 -18.79 -6.39 16.86
CA LEU A 15 -19.03 -5.17 17.63
C LEU A 15 -20.17 -4.30 17.05
N VAL A 16 -20.30 -4.24 15.72
CA VAL A 16 -21.42 -3.57 15.04
C VAL A 16 -22.75 -4.26 15.39
N PHE A 17 -22.79 -5.59 15.40
CA PHE A 17 -23.97 -6.35 15.80
C PHE A 17 -24.38 -6.05 17.25
N TRP A 18 -23.42 -6.04 18.18
CA TRP A 18 -23.66 -5.68 19.58
C TRP A 18 -24.13 -4.22 19.75
N TYR A 19 -23.58 -3.29 18.96
CA TYR A 19 -24.02 -1.89 18.95
C TYR A 19 -25.51 -1.77 18.57
N HIS A 20 -25.95 -2.49 17.52
CA HIS A 20 -27.35 -2.47 17.09
C HIS A 20 -28.31 -3.16 18.07
N LEU A 21 -27.82 -4.12 18.85
CA LEU A 21 -28.59 -4.75 19.94
C LEU A 21 -28.89 -3.81 21.11
N ARG A 22 -28.38 -2.57 21.10
CA ARG A 22 -28.61 -1.50 22.09
C ARG A 22 -28.36 -1.94 23.55
N THR A 23 -27.45 -2.88 23.75
CA THR A 23 -26.91 -3.14 25.08
C THR A 23 -26.14 -1.90 25.54
N THR A 24 -26.23 -1.56 26.83
CA THR A 24 -25.46 -0.44 27.36
C THR A 24 -23.96 -0.70 27.16
N ASP A 25 -23.13 0.36 27.04
CA ASP A 25 -21.68 0.21 26.81
C ASP A 25 -21.02 -0.76 27.81
N ALA A 26 -21.49 -0.75 29.05
CA ALA A 26 -21.03 -1.64 30.12
C ALA A 26 -21.44 -3.11 29.90
N GLU A 27 -22.66 -3.35 29.39
CA GLU A 27 -23.15 -4.70 29.11
C GLU A 27 -22.46 -5.31 27.89
N SER A 28 -22.29 -4.57 26.79
CA SER A 28 -21.63 -5.11 25.61
C SER A 28 -20.15 -5.39 25.90
N HIS A 29 -19.47 -4.54 26.67
CA HIS A 29 -18.10 -4.81 27.12
C HIS A 29 -18.02 -6.06 28.01
N ARG A 30 -18.96 -6.23 28.96
CA ARG A 30 -19.04 -7.41 29.83
C ARG A 30 -19.34 -8.69 29.05
N MET A 31 -20.23 -8.62 28.07
CA MET A 31 -20.59 -9.75 27.20
C MET A 31 -19.43 -10.16 26.30
N LEU A 32 -18.65 -9.21 25.79
CA LEU A 32 -17.46 -9.46 25.00
C LEU A 32 -16.34 -10.09 25.85
N ILE A 33 -16.12 -9.63 27.08
CA ILE A 33 -15.20 -10.30 28.02
C ILE A 33 -15.69 -11.73 28.33
N LYS A 34 -17.00 -11.93 28.50
CA LYS A 34 -17.57 -13.26 28.77
C LYS A 34 -17.41 -14.21 27.58
N ALA A 35 -17.55 -13.72 26.35
CA ALA A 35 -17.45 -14.50 25.13
C ALA A 35 -15.99 -14.85 24.76
N TYR A 36 -15.08 -13.87 24.83
CA TYR A 36 -13.71 -14.02 24.32
C TYR A 36 -12.64 -14.13 25.42
N GLY A 37 -12.98 -13.86 26.69
CA GLY A 37 -12.07 -13.99 27.83
C GLY A 37 -10.79 -13.17 27.65
N LYS A 38 -9.64 -13.86 27.71
CA LYS A 38 -8.31 -13.24 27.53
C LYS A 38 -8.03 -12.74 26.11
N TYR A 39 -8.84 -13.14 25.14
CA TYR A 39 -8.75 -12.70 23.74
C TYR A 39 -9.73 -11.55 23.43
N SER A 40 -10.37 -10.99 24.47
CA SER A 40 -11.23 -9.82 24.33
C SER A 40 -10.44 -8.57 23.95
N LEU A 41 -11.13 -7.67 23.25
CA LEU A 41 -10.60 -6.38 22.86
C LEU A 41 -10.33 -5.53 24.10
N GLY A 42 -9.23 -4.78 24.08
CA GLY A 42 -8.92 -3.82 25.14
C GLY A 42 -10.03 -2.78 25.30
N LYS A 43 -10.24 -2.30 26.53
CA LYS A 43 -11.26 -1.31 26.86
C LYS A 43 -11.17 -0.06 25.98
N THR A 44 -9.96 0.47 25.75
CA THR A 44 -9.73 1.65 24.91
C THR A 44 -10.21 1.45 23.48
N TRP A 45 -9.85 0.31 22.88
CA TRP A 45 -10.22 -0.03 21.52
C TRP A 45 -11.75 -0.14 21.38
N TYR A 46 -12.42 -0.77 22.36
CA TYR A 46 -13.89 -0.86 22.39
C TYR A 46 -14.54 0.53 22.33
N PHE A 47 -14.09 1.48 23.16
CA PHE A 47 -14.65 2.84 23.19
C PHE A 47 -14.38 3.63 21.91
N GLU A 48 -13.21 3.47 21.28
CA GLU A 48 -12.90 4.11 20.01
C GLU A 48 -13.86 3.67 18.89
N TRP A 49 -14.15 2.37 18.81
CA TRP A 49 -15.12 1.86 17.83
C TRP A 49 -16.55 2.28 18.14
N PHE A 50 -16.97 2.26 19.40
CA PHE A 50 -18.30 2.77 19.79
C PHE A 50 -18.46 4.26 19.47
N LYS A 51 -17.39 5.06 19.66
CA LYS A 51 -17.37 6.46 19.24
C LYS A 51 -17.54 6.59 17.72
N LYS A 52 -16.86 5.75 16.93
CA LYS A 52 -17.00 5.68 15.46
C LYS A 52 -18.44 5.34 15.04
N PHE A 53 -19.04 4.32 15.65
CA PHE A 53 -20.43 3.94 15.39
C PHE A 53 -21.44 5.01 15.79
N ASN A 54 -21.20 5.73 16.89
CA ASN A 54 -22.01 6.88 17.29
C ASN A 54 -21.92 8.06 16.30
N SER A 55 -20.84 8.18 15.53
CA SER A 55 -20.77 9.12 14.40
C SER A 55 -21.45 8.62 13.12
N GLY A 56 -22.04 7.41 13.14
CA GLY A 56 -22.73 6.80 12.01
C GLY A 56 -21.80 6.08 11.02
N ASP A 57 -20.51 5.98 11.32
CA ASP A 57 -19.54 5.25 10.50
C ASP A 57 -19.40 3.81 11.01
N PHE A 58 -19.89 2.86 10.23
CA PHE A 58 -19.85 1.42 10.51
C PHE A 58 -18.81 0.67 9.67
N ASP A 59 -17.89 1.38 9.01
CA ASP A 59 -16.84 0.72 8.23
C ASP A 59 -15.82 0.03 9.15
N VAL A 60 -15.83 -1.29 9.13
CA VAL A 60 -14.94 -2.15 9.92
C VAL A 60 -13.57 -2.36 9.26
N LYS A 61 -13.40 -1.92 8.01
CA LYS A 61 -12.11 -2.00 7.31
C LYS A 61 -11.06 -1.15 8.02
N ASN A 62 -9.81 -1.54 7.84
CA ASN A 62 -8.72 -0.66 8.23
C ASN A 62 -8.72 0.54 7.30
N GLU A 63 -8.63 1.73 7.88
CA GLU A 63 -8.32 2.94 7.14
C GLU A 63 -6.99 2.76 6.40
N GLU A 64 -6.84 3.46 5.29
CA GLU A 64 -5.58 3.52 4.57
C GLU A 64 -4.51 4.06 5.51
N ARG A 65 -3.56 3.19 5.89
CA ARG A 65 -2.41 3.61 6.66
C ARG A 65 -1.53 4.48 5.76
N GLY A 66 -1.06 5.60 6.31
CA GLY A 66 -0.08 6.43 5.63
C GLY A 66 1.09 5.60 5.13
N LYS A 67 1.46 5.79 3.86
CA LYS A 67 2.68 5.19 3.29
C LYS A 67 3.87 6.07 3.64
N PRO A 68 5.07 5.50 3.82
CA PRO A 68 6.29 6.29 3.92
C PRO A 68 6.37 7.29 2.75
N PRO A 69 6.84 8.52 3.00
CA PRO A 69 6.98 9.51 1.94
C PRO A 69 7.87 8.97 0.82
N LYS A 70 7.49 9.23 -0.43
CA LYS A 70 8.33 8.90 -1.58
C LYS A 70 9.59 9.77 -1.53
N ILE A 71 10.76 9.16 -1.65
CA ILE A 71 12.05 9.85 -1.62
C ILE A 71 12.26 10.68 -2.90
N PHE A 72 11.58 10.33 -4.00
CA PHE A 72 11.69 10.98 -5.32
C PHE A 72 10.38 10.88 -6.11
N THR A 73 10.24 11.74 -7.12
CA THR A 73 9.06 11.82 -7.99
C THR A 73 9.20 10.92 -9.23
N ASP A 74 8.07 10.47 -9.80
CA ASP A 74 8.12 9.73 -11.09
C ASP A 74 8.69 10.61 -12.21
N ASP A 75 8.50 11.93 -12.10
CA ASP A 75 8.94 12.91 -13.08
C ASP A 75 10.47 12.99 -13.19
N GLU A 76 11.20 12.92 -12.06
CA GLU A 76 12.66 12.91 -12.07
C GLU A 76 13.23 11.67 -12.79
N LEU A 77 12.66 10.50 -12.51
CA LEU A 77 13.07 9.26 -13.19
C LEU A 77 12.66 9.29 -14.68
N GLN A 78 11.53 9.92 -15.02
CA GLN A 78 11.10 10.11 -16.39
C GLN A 78 12.10 10.97 -17.18
N VAL A 79 12.55 12.10 -16.61
CA VAL A 79 13.55 12.99 -17.24
C VAL A 79 14.85 12.24 -17.56
N LEU A 80 15.39 11.44 -16.63
CA LEU A 80 16.62 10.69 -16.86
C LEU A 80 16.48 9.64 -17.97
N LEU A 81 15.29 9.03 -18.09
CA LEU A 81 14.99 8.05 -19.14
C LEU A 81 14.76 8.70 -20.50
N ASP A 82 14.28 9.94 -20.54
CA ASP A 82 14.07 10.70 -21.78
C ASP A 82 15.38 11.29 -22.30
N GLU A 83 16.33 11.63 -21.41
CA GLU A 83 17.71 11.99 -21.77
C GLU A 83 18.47 10.82 -22.39
N ASP A 84 18.42 9.65 -21.74
CA ASP A 84 19.08 8.44 -22.23
C ASP A 84 18.39 7.18 -21.68
N GLY A 85 17.60 6.54 -22.54
CA GLY A 85 16.90 5.30 -22.22
C GLY A 85 17.79 4.06 -22.17
N THR A 86 19.10 4.18 -22.45
CA THR A 86 20.06 3.06 -22.43
C THR A 86 20.82 2.94 -21.11
N ARG A 87 20.63 3.88 -20.18
CA ARG A 87 21.27 3.89 -18.86
C ARG A 87 21.04 2.60 -18.08
N THR A 88 22.05 2.23 -17.30
CA THR A 88 21.98 1.07 -16.41
C THR A 88 21.15 1.39 -15.16
N LEU A 89 20.59 0.34 -14.54
CA LEU A 89 19.85 0.49 -13.27
C LEU A 89 20.74 1.09 -12.16
N GLN A 90 22.04 0.80 -12.17
CA GLN A 90 22.96 1.31 -11.15
C GLN A 90 23.24 2.81 -11.31
N GLU A 91 23.38 3.31 -12.54
CA GLU A 91 23.54 4.74 -12.80
C GLU A 91 22.30 5.53 -12.39
N LEU A 92 21.11 5.02 -12.74
CA LEU A 92 19.84 5.61 -12.32
C LEU A 92 19.71 5.61 -10.79
N ALA A 93 20.13 4.53 -10.13
CA ALA A 93 20.10 4.42 -8.68
C ALA A 93 21.00 5.46 -8.00
N ASN A 94 22.23 5.61 -8.50
CA ASN A 94 23.20 6.57 -7.98
C ASN A 94 22.74 8.02 -8.18
N GLN A 95 22.18 8.35 -9.34
CA GLN A 95 21.68 9.70 -9.63
C GLN A 95 20.47 10.08 -8.77
N LEU A 96 19.58 9.12 -8.52
CA LEU A 96 18.35 9.32 -7.74
C LEU A 96 18.52 9.02 -6.25
N ASN A 97 19.76 8.77 -5.78
CA ASN A 97 20.07 8.36 -4.40
C ASN A 97 19.16 7.24 -3.88
N MET A 98 18.91 6.21 -4.70
CA MET A 98 18.09 5.07 -4.34
C MET A 98 18.88 3.76 -4.35
N THR A 99 18.26 2.70 -3.82
CA THR A 99 18.81 1.35 -3.96
C THR A 99 18.56 0.84 -5.39
N GLN A 100 19.48 0.04 -5.92
CA GLN A 100 19.38 -0.51 -7.27
C GLN A 100 18.08 -1.32 -7.47
N GLU A 101 17.57 -1.95 -6.42
CA GLU A 101 16.36 -2.76 -6.43
C GLU A 101 15.08 -1.91 -6.51
N ALA A 102 15.13 -0.65 -6.08
CA ALA A 102 13.98 0.26 -6.15
C ALA A 102 13.70 0.75 -7.58
N VAL A 103 14.75 0.91 -8.39
CA VAL A 103 14.65 1.37 -9.79
C VAL A 103 13.69 0.48 -10.62
N PRO A 104 13.88 -0.85 -10.74
CA PRO A 104 13.02 -1.68 -11.59
C PRO A 104 11.57 -1.73 -11.09
N ILE A 105 11.34 -1.70 -9.77
CA ILE A 105 9.99 -1.66 -9.20
C ILE A 105 9.27 -0.39 -9.67
N ARG A 106 9.98 0.75 -9.66
CA ARG A 106 9.40 2.03 -10.07
C ARG A 106 9.19 2.12 -11.57
N VAL A 107 10.19 1.73 -12.37
CA VAL A 107 10.10 1.68 -13.84
C VAL A 107 8.88 0.85 -14.27
N LYS A 108 8.65 -0.30 -13.61
CA LYS A 108 7.47 -1.14 -13.85
C LYS A 108 6.17 -0.47 -13.41
N ALA A 109 6.16 0.22 -12.27
CA ALA A 109 4.99 0.97 -11.79
C ALA A 109 4.58 2.12 -12.74
N MET A 110 5.54 2.70 -13.47
CA MET A 110 5.29 3.66 -14.55
C MET A 110 4.85 3.02 -15.87
N GLY A 111 4.76 1.69 -15.95
CA GLY A 111 4.40 0.97 -17.18
C GLY A 111 5.51 0.91 -18.23
N LYS A 112 6.75 1.25 -17.87
CA LYS A 112 7.90 1.15 -18.78
C LYS A 112 8.49 -0.26 -18.78
N VAL A 113 8.98 -0.69 -19.94
CA VAL A 113 9.64 -1.98 -20.13
C VAL A 113 10.93 -1.79 -20.90
N GLN A 114 11.98 -2.52 -20.52
CA GLN A 114 13.23 -2.52 -21.26
C GLN A 114 13.05 -3.27 -22.58
N LYS A 115 13.46 -2.64 -23.68
CA LYS A 115 13.50 -3.26 -25.01
C LYS A 115 14.91 -3.17 -25.54
N VAL A 116 15.36 -4.23 -26.21
CA VAL A 116 16.64 -4.20 -26.91
C VAL A 116 16.53 -3.30 -28.15
N GLY A 117 17.62 -2.59 -28.45
CA GLY A 117 17.71 -1.78 -29.67
C GLY A 117 17.57 -2.64 -30.93
N LYS A 118 17.11 -2.03 -32.02
CA LYS A 118 17.07 -2.68 -33.33
C LYS A 118 18.48 -2.67 -33.92
N TRP A 119 18.91 -3.81 -34.47
CA TRP A 119 20.18 -3.88 -35.18
C TRP A 119 20.08 -3.13 -36.52
N VAL A 120 21.05 -2.26 -36.79
CA VAL A 120 21.16 -1.51 -38.04
C VAL A 120 22.39 -2.02 -38.79
N PRO A 121 22.27 -2.49 -40.05
CA PRO A 121 23.37 -3.16 -40.75
C PRO A 121 24.60 -2.30 -41.02
N HIS A 122 24.41 -1.00 -41.20
CA HIS A 122 25.49 -0.07 -41.48
C HIS A 122 25.11 1.34 -41.04
N GLU A 123 26.11 2.14 -40.65
CA GLU A 123 25.95 3.55 -40.33
C GLU A 123 25.82 4.35 -41.64
N LEU A 124 24.66 4.99 -41.84
CA LEU A 124 24.43 5.78 -43.04
C LEU A 124 25.19 7.11 -42.99
N ASN A 125 25.88 7.43 -44.08
CA ASN A 125 26.48 8.74 -44.32
C ASN A 125 25.40 9.76 -44.71
N GLU A 126 25.69 11.07 -44.61
CA GLU A 126 24.69 12.12 -44.86
C GLU A 126 24.03 12.01 -46.24
N ARG A 127 24.83 11.72 -47.28
CA ARG A 127 24.32 11.49 -48.66
C ARG A 127 23.33 10.34 -48.78
N GLN A 128 23.41 9.35 -47.88
CA GLN A 128 22.53 8.18 -47.89
C GLN A 128 21.24 8.44 -47.09
N LYS A 129 21.18 9.52 -46.30
CA LYS A 129 19.99 9.93 -45.54
C LYS A 129 19.08 10.89 -46.31
N GLU A 130 19.57 11.47 -47.42
CA GLU A 130 18.85 12.45 -48.26
C GLU A 130 17.96 11.83 -49.36
N ASN A 131 18.05 10.52 -49.61
CA ASN A 131 17.20 9.79 -50.55
C ASN A 131 16.11 8.98 -49.82
#